data_AF-A0A917A1T5-F1
#
_entry.id   AF-A0A917A1T5-F1
#
_cell.length_a   1.000
_cell.length_b   1.000
_cell.length_c   1.000
_cell.angle_alpha   90.00
_cell.angle_beta   90.00
_cell.angle_gamma   90.00
#
_symmetry.space_group_name_H-M   'P 1'
#
loop_
_entity.id
_entity.type
_entity.pdbx_description
1 polymer ?
#
loop_
_entity_poly.entity_id
_entity_poly.type
_entity_poly.pdbx_seq_one_letter_code
_entity_poly.pdbx_strand_id
1 'polypeptide(L)'
;MHRCYLAAPVKPGKAAFTVGVQGISVTGRSYSGGWWDWLSPFSLLTGLSVVLGYALLGACWLIYRTEHGLQDKAFELARIAGLATIAALVAVSLATPFLNQDYYSRWFEAPGIYIAAPVPILVAIVALVFVRALARRAEIMPFLLTLLVFLLSFIGLGISMFPWLIPGEVTIFEAATPENSQVFMLVGVGIMLPIIIAYTAYAYWVFRGKVGHDGYH
;
A
#
# COMPACT_ATOMS: atom_id res chain seq x y z
N MET A 1 -13.79 -13.00 -53.04
CA MET A 1 -13.35 -11.75 -52.38
C MET A 1 -13.18 -12.04 -50.89
N HIS A 2 -12.20 -12.80 -50.40
CA HIS A 2 -10.77 -12.47 -50.21
C HIS A 2 -10.45 -11.04 -49.75
N ARG A 3 -10.38 -10.84 -48.43
CA ARG A 3 -9.51 -9.90 -47.68
C ARG A 3 -9.45 -10.44 -46.24
N CYS A 4 -8.43 -11.21 -45.86
CA CYS A 4 -7.18 -10.72 -45.27
C CYS A 4 -7.42 -9.68 -44.16
N TYR A 5 -7.82 -10.15 -42.97
CA TYR A 5 -7.43 -9.46 -41.73
C TYR A 5 -6.18 -10.14 -41.21
N LEU A 6 -5.10 -9.38 -41.23
CA LEU A 6 -3.77 -9.76 -40.81
C LEU A 6 -3.76 -10.26 -39.37
N ALA A 7 -3.09 -11.39 -39.18
CA ALA A 7 -2.55 -11.80 -37.90
C ALA A 7 -1.61 -10.68 -37.40
N ALA A 8 -2.06 -9.93 -36.41
CA ALA A 8 -1.15 -9.13 -35.59
C ALA A 8 -0.21 -10.11 -34.86
N PRO A 9 1.11 -9.87 -34.84
CA PRO A 9 2.02 -10.68 -34.05
C PRO A 9 1.65 -10.49 -32.57
N VAL A 10 1.02 -11.51 -31.98
CA VAL A 10 0.79 -11.59 -30.54
C VAL A 10 2.15 -11.68 -29.88
N LYS A 11 2.66 -10.56 -29.38
CA LYS A 11 3.75 -10.57 -28.40
C LYS A 11 3.22 -11.36 -27.19
N PRO A 12 3.97 -12.32 -26.62
CA PRO A 12 3.53 -13.04 -25.43
C PRO A 12 3.44 -12.04 -24.26
N GLY A 13 2.22 -11.60 -24.00
CA GLY A 13 1.87 -10.62 -22.99
C GLY A 13 1.64 -11.27 -21.63
N LYS A 14 2.31 -10.76 -20.60
CA LYS A 14 2.28 -11.30 -19.25
C LYS A 14 1.19 -10.58 -18.44
N ALA A 15 0.01 -11.16 -18.25
CA ALA A 15 -1.12 -10.49 -17.59
C ALA A 15 -1.07 -10.56 -16.04
N ALA A 16 -1.21 -9.42 -15.39
CA ALA A 16 -0.70 -9.18 -14.04
C ALA A 16 -1.83 -8.72 -13.09
N PHE A 17 -2.00 -9.32 -11.89
CA PHE A 17 -2.58 -8.57 -10.76
C PHE A 17 -2.25 -9.07 -9.35
N THR A 18 -2.05 -10.36 -9.13
CA THR A 18 -1.24 -10.88 -7.99
C THR A 18 0.06 -11.50 -8.47
N VAL A 19 0.04 -11.96 -9.73
CA VAL A 19 1.17 -12.13 -10.65
C VAL A 19 1.54 -10.76 -11.30
N GLY A 20 1.43 -9.68 -10.54
CA GLY A 20 1.50 -8.29 -11.02
C GLY A 20 2.86 -7.84 -11.54
N VAL A 21 3.92 -8.48 -11.03
CA VAL A 21 5.26 -7.90 -11.08
C VAL A 21 6.29 -8.84 -11.73
N GLN A 22 6.02 -10.16 -11.77
CA GLN A 22 6.89 -11.16 -12.41
C GLN A 22 6.31 -11.77 -13.70
N GLY A 23 5.00 -11.58 -13.91
CA GLY A 23 4.30 -11.90 -15.15
C GLY A 23 4.12 -13.40 -15.43
N ILE A 24 2.89 -13.77 -15.79
CA ILE A 24 2.53 -15.15 -16.16
C ILE A 24 2.89 -15.43 -17.62
N SER A 25 3.32 -16.65 -17.91
CA SER A 25 3.25 -17.18 -19.26
C SER A 25 1.79 -17.21 -19.73
N VAL A 26 1.50 -16.49 -20.81
CA VAL A 26 0.21 -16.57 -21.50
C VAL A 26 0.49 -17.10 -22.91
N THR A 27 0.00 -18.29 -23.21
CA THR A 27 0.00 -18.84 -24.57
C THR A 27 -1.40 -18.67 -25.16
N GLY A 28 -1.53 -17.82 -26.18
CA GLY A 28 -2.68 -17.82 -27.09
C GLY A 28 -4.05 -17.42 -26.52
N ARG A 29 -4.12 -16.73 -25.36
CA ARG A 29 -5.32 -16.34 -24.57
C ARG A 29 -5.75 -17.32 -23.47
N SER A 30 -4.97 -18.36 -23.17
CA SER A 30 -5.17 -19.21 -21.98
C SER A 30 -4.10 -18.91 -20.92
N TYR A 31 -4.53 -18.81 -19.66
CA TYR A 31 -3.62 -18.85 -18.51
C TYR A 31 -2.85 -20.17 -18.55
N SER A 32 -1.52 -20.13 -18.69
CA SER A 32 -0.64 -21.30 -18.65
C SER A 32 0.26 -21.33 -17.42
N GLY A 33 -0.08 -20.57 -16.38
CA GLY A 33 0.66 -20.56 -15.14
C GLY A 33 0.40 -21.81 -14.29
N GLY A 34 1.40 -22.24 -13.53
CA GLY A 34 1.26 -23.28 -12.52
C GLY A 34 0.39 -22.81 -11.34
N TRP A 35 -0.17 -23.75 -10.58
CA TRP A 35 -0.97 -23.46 -9.38
C TRP A 35 -0.20 -22.65 -8.32
N TRP A 36 1.13 -22.69 -8.35
CA TRP A 36 2.02 -22.02 -7.37
C TRP A 36 2.62 -20.69 -7.87
N ASP A 37 2.29 -20.24 -9.08
CA ASP A 37 2.89 -19.03 -9.66
C ASP A 37 2.50 -17.74 -8.91
N TRP A 38 1.45 -17.77 -8.09
CA TRP A 38 1.09 -16.68 -7.20
C TRP A 38 2.01 -16.57 -5.97
N LEU A 39 2.67 -17.67 -5.59
CA LEU A 39 3.53 -17.75 -4.40
C LEU A 39 4.98 -17.43 -4.77
N SER A 40 5.24 -16.15 -5.04
CA SER A 40 6.60 -15.66 -5.25
C SER A 40 7.25 -15.18 -3.94
N PRO A 41 8.59 -15.15 -3.83
CA PRO A 41 9.28 -14.52 -2.70
C PRO A 41 8.86 -13.07 -2.47
N PHE A 42 8.56 -12.33 -3.54
CA PHE A 42 8.07 -10.94 -3.46
C PHE A 42 6.63 -10.88 -2.92
N SER A 43 5.75 -11.79 -3.34
CA SER A 43 4.38 -11.92 -2.81
C SER A 43 4.39 -12.25 -1.32
N LEU A 44 5.29 -13.13 -0.88
CA LEU A 44 5.47 -13.48 0.53
C LEU A 44 6.01 -12.29 1.33
N LEU A 45 7.02 -11.59 0.81
CA LEU A 45 7.58 -10.40 1.45
C LEU A 45 6.52 -9.30 1.62
N THR A 46 5.76 -9.00 0.57
CA THR A 46 4.70 -7.99 0.61
C THR A 46 3.55 -8.41 1.53
N GLY A 47 3.12 -9.68 1.49
CA GLY A 47 2.12 -10.22 2.42
C GLY A 47 2.55 -10.12 3.88
N LEU A 48 3.80 -10.51 4.19
CA LEU A 48 4.36 -10.38 5.52
C LEU A 48 4.46 -8.90 5.96
N SER A 49 4.85 -8.01 5.05
CA SER A 49 4.94 -6.57 5.31
C SER A 49 3.61 -5.99 5.76
N VAL A 50 2.51 -6.41 5.11
CA VAL A 50 1.15 -5.97 5.44
C VAL A 50 0.73 -6.48 6.82
N VAL A 51 1.02 -7.74 7.14
CA VAL A 51 0.73 -8.31 8.48
C VAL A 51 1.47 -7.55 9.58
N LEU A 52 2.77 -7.28 9.38
CA LEU A 52 3.58 -6.49 10.32
C LEU A 52 3.04 -5.07 10.51
N GLY A 53 2.65 -4.43 9.40
CA GLY A 53 2.08 -3.09 9.44
C GLY A 53 0.70 -3.03 10.15
N TYR A 54 -0.14 -4.06 10.01
CA TYR A 54 -1.38 -4.16 10.78
C TYR A 54 -1.13 -4.40 12.26
N ALA A 55 -0.16 -5.24 12.61
CA ALA A 55 0.25 -5.42 14.00
C ALA A 55 0.74 -4.10 14.61
N LEU A 56 1.48 -3.30 13.84
CA LEU A 56 1.92 -1.96 14.25
C LEU A 56 0.75 -0.99 14.47
N LEU A 57 -0.20 -0.90 13.52
CA LEU A 57 -1.39 -0.07 13.66
C LEU A 57 -2.22 -0.46 14.89
N GLY A 58 -2.36 -1.76 15.14
CA GLY A 58 -3.02 -2.29 16.34
C GLY A 58 -2.28 -1.89 17.61
N ALA A 59 -0.95 -2.03 17.66
CA ALA A 59 -0.16 -1.64 18.82
C ALA A 59 -0.23 -0.12 19.10
N CYS A 60 -0.13 0.72 18.06
CA CYS A 60 -0.28 2.16 18.19
C CYS A 60 -1.70 2.57 18.63
N TRP A 61 -2.73 1.86 18.16
CA TRP A 61 -4.09 2.04 18.62
C TRP A 61 -4.24 1.69 20.11
N LEU A 62 -3.63 0.59 20.55
CA LEU A 62 -3.62 0.21 21.97
C LEU A 62 -2.90 1.25 22.83
N ILE A 63 -1.77 1.81 22.37
CA ILE A 63 -1.09 2.92 23.07
C ILE A 63 -2.03 4.11 23.30
N TYR A 64 -2.84 4.45 22.30
CA TYR A 64 -3.80 5.56 22.39
C TYR A 64 -4.98 5.24 23.32
N ARG A 65 -5.43 3.98 23.36
CA ARG A 65 -6.67 3.57 24.06
C ARG A 65 -6.48 3.01 25.46
N THR A 66 -5.27 2.62 25.83
CA THR A 66 -4.99 1.93 27.11
C THR A 66 -4.13 2.79 28.03
N GLU A 67 -4.10 2.43 29.31
CA GLU A 67 -3.31 3.10 30.34
C GLU A 67 -2.47 2.10 31.14
N HIS A 68 -1.48 2.61 31.88
CA HIS A 68 -0.66 1.86 32.83
C HIS A 68 0.05 0.64 32.19
N GLY A 69 0.08 -0.50 32.89
CA GLY A 69 0.89 -1.66 32.48
C GLY A 69 0.50 -2.28 31.14
N LEU A 70 -0.74 -2.10 30.67
CA LEU A 70 -1.13 -2.54 29.32
C LEU A 70 -0.58 -1.60 28.25
N GLN A 71 -0.55 -0.30 28.53
CA GLN A 71 0.05 0.70 27.64
C GLN A 71 1.56 0.47 27.48
N ASP A 72 2.27 0.10 28.55
CA ASP A 72 3.69 -0.24 28.51
C ASP A 72 3.98 -1.41 27.57
N LYS A 73 3.20 -2.50 27.67
CA LYS A 73 3.29 -3.63 26.74
C LYS A 73 2.99 -3.23 25.30
N ALA A 74 2.02 -2.32 25.09
CA ALA A 74 1.71 -1.81 23.77
C ALA A 74 2.88 -0.99 23.18
N PHE A 75 3.60 -0.22 24.00
CA PHE A 75 4.83 0.47 23.58
C PHE A 75 5.95 -0.51 23.18
N GLU A 76 6.14 -1.62 23.91
CA GLU A 76 7.12 -2.65 23.55
C GLU A 76 6.76 -3.34 22.23
N LEU A 77 5.49 -3.74 22.08
CA LEU A 77 4.99 -4.35 20.84
C LEU A 77 5.12 -3.38 19.66
N ALA A 78 4.79 -2.10 19.85
CA ALA A 78 4.93 -1.09 18.80
C ALA A 78 6.40 -0.86 18.40
N ARG A 79 7.37 -1.03 19.32
CA ARG A 79 8.81 -0.94 18.97
C ARG A 79 9.22 -2.09 18.07
N ILE A 80 8.85 -3.32 18.43
CA ILE A 80 9.20 -4.52 17.67
C ILE A 80 8.49 -4.50 16.31
N ALA A 81 7.16 -4.31 16.31
CA ALA A 81 6.37 -4.24 15.08
C ALA A 81 6.77 -3.05 14.21
N GLY A 82 7.13 -1.92 14.82
CA GLY A 82 7.59 -0.71 14.13
C GLY A 82 8.90 -0.94 13.38
N LEU A 83 9.90 -1.48 14.07
CA LEU A 83 11.18 -1.83 13.46
C LEU A 83 11.03 -2.90 12.38
N ALA A 84 10.21 -3.93 12.63
CA ALA A 84 9.92 -4.97 11.65
C ALA A 84 9.23 -4.40 10.40
N THR A 85 8.28 -3.47 10.57
CA THR A 85 7.59 -2.80 9.45
C THR A 85 8.55 -1.92 8.65
N ILE A 86 9.43 -1.17 9.31
CA ILE A 86 10.44 -0.35 8.64
C ILE A 86 11.41 -1.24 7.85
N ALA A 87 11.88 -2.34 8.45
CA ALA A 87 12.75 -3.30 7.77
C ALA A 87 12.06 -3.93 6.56
N ALA A 88 10.79 -4.32 6.69
CA ALA A 88 9.98 -4.87 5.62
C ALA A 88 9.76 -3.85 4.48
N LEU A 89 9.47 -2.59 4.82
CA LEU A 89 9.35 -1.49 3.86
C LEU A 89 10.64 -1.29 3.06
N VAL A 90 11.79 -1.28 3.75
CA VAL A 90 13.11 -1.16 3.09
C VAL A 90 13.36 -2.37 2.18
N ALA A 91 13.06 -3.58 2.64
CA ALA A 91 13.21 -4.79 1.84
C ALA A 91 12.35 -4.76 0.57
N VAL A 92 11.08 -4.35 0.67
CA VAL A 92 10.17 -4.19 -0.48
C VAL A 92 10.68 -3.09 -1.42
N SER A 93 11.11 -1.95 -0.88
CA SER A 93 11.61 -0.83 -1.68
C SER A 93 12.89 -1.17 -2.43
N LEU A 94 13.79 -1.95 -1.81
CA LEU A 94 14.99 -2.45 -2.47
C LEU A 94 14.67 -3.53 -3.51
N ALA A 95 13.70 -4.40 -3.26
CA ALA A 95 13.30 -5.44 -4.20
C ALA A 95 12.60 -4.87 -5.45
N THR A 96 11.85 -3.78 -5.31
CA THR A 96 10.94 -3.25 -6.34
C THR A 96 11.63 -2.89 -7.67
N PRO A 97 12.76 -2.15 -7.69
CA PRO A 97 13.46 -1.82 -8.94
C PRO A 97 14.00 -3.02 -9.72
N PHE A 98 14.29 -4.14 -9.04
CA PHE A 98 14.84 -5.34 -9.68
C PHE A 98 13.77 -6.23 -10.33
N LEU A 99 12.50 -5.87 -10.19
CA LEU A 99 11.41 -6.69 -10.70
C LEU A 99 11.15 -6.46 -12.19
N ASN A 100 11.32 -5.22 -12.68
CA ASN A 100 11.25 -4.89 -14.10
C ASN A 100 12.18 -3.71 -14.42
N GLN A 101 12.78 -3.75 -15.61
CA GLN A 101 13.64 -2.67 -16.12
C GLN A 101 12.91 -1.32 -16.19
N ASP A 102 11.60 -1.32 -16.42
CA ASP A 102 10.76 -0.12 -16.46
C ASP A 102 10.63 0.56 -15.09
N TYR A 103 10.66 -0.21 -13.99
CA TYR A 103 10.67 0.37 -12.64
C TYR A 103 12.04 0.98 -12.33
N TYR A 104 13.11 0.32 -12.75
CA TYR A 104 14.47 0.82 -12.59
C TYR A 104 14.65 2.19 -13.29
N SER A 105 14.27 2.29 -14.57
CA SER A 105 14.39 3.55 -15.31
C SER A 105 13.57 4.68 -14.68
N ARG A 106 12.36 4.39 -14.19
CA ARG A 106 11.54 5.39 -13.49
C ARG A 106 12.15 5.90 -12.18
N TRP A 107 12.81 5.02 -11.45
CA TRP A 107 13.38 5.36 -10.14
C TRP A 107 14.74 6.04 -10.25
N PHE A 108 15.54 5.69 -11.26
CA PHE A 108 16.94 6.12 -11.37
C PHE A 108 17.25 7.02 -12.57
N GLU A 109 16.37 7.10 -13.58
CA GLU A 109 16.57 7.95 -14.77
C GLU A 109 15.70 9.20 -14.73
N ALA A 110 16.17 10.27 -15.38
CA ALA A 110 15.40 11.50 -15.56
C ALA A 110 14.33 11.33 -16.66
N PRO A 111 13.11 11.86 -16.49
CA PRO A 111 12.64 12.73 -15.41
C PRO A 111 12.02 12.01 -14.19
N GLY A 112 11.87 10.68 -14.22
CA GLY A 112 11.15 9.91 -13.20
C GLY A 112 11.73 10.06 -11.78
N ILE A 113 13.05 10.17 -11.68
CA ILE A 113 13.78 10.39 -10.42
C ILE A 113 13.26 11.59 -9.63
N TYR A 114 12.84 12.68 -10.28
CA TYR A 114 12.36 13.89 -9.60
C TYR A 114 11.02 13.67 -8.90
N ILE A 115 10.22 12.71 -9.38
CA ILE A 115 8.91 12.36 -8.82
C ILE A 115 9.08 11.23 -7.79
N ALA A 116 9.97 10.27 -8.06
CA ALA A 116 10.18 9.11 -7.21
C ALA A 116 11.03 9.43 -5.97
N ALA A 117 12.10 10.21 -6.09
CA ALA A 117 13.08 10.44 -5.01
C ALA A 117 12.52 11.14 -3.75
N PRO A 118 11.54 12.06 -3.81
CA PRO A 118 10.95 12.66 -2.61
C PRO A 118 10.28 11.64 -1.69
N VAL A 119 9.67 10.59 -2.24
CA VAL A 119 8.91 9.59 -1.46
C VAL A 119 9.79 8.82 -0.46
N PRO A 120 10.88 8.14 -0.84
CA PRO A 120 11.74 7.43 0.11
C PRO A 120 12.39 8.37 1.13
N ILE A 121 12.69 9.62 0.75
CA ILE A 121 13.21 10.63 1.69
C ILE A 121 12.15 10.96 2.75
N LEU A 122 10.93 11.25 2.33
CA LEU A 122 9.82 11.51 3.26
C LEU A 122 9.54 10.30 4.16
N VAL A 123 9.53 9.09 3.61
CA VAL A 123 9.36 7.85 4.39
C VAL A 123 10.47 7.72 5.43
N ALA A 124 11.73 7.95 5.07
CA ALA A 124 12.84 7.92 6.01
C ALA A 124 12.69 8.96 7.13
N ILE A 125 12.30 10.19 6.79
CA ILE A 125 12.04 11.25 7.78
C ILE A 125 10.92 10.82 8.73
N VAL A 126 9.79 10.36 8.20
CA VAL A 126 8.64 9.93 9.01
C VAL A 126 9.01 8.74 9.90
N ALA A 127 9.77 7.76 9.39
CA ALA A 127 10.26 6.62 10.17
C ALA A 127 11.16 7.07 11.33
N LEU A 128 12.07 8.03 11.10
CA LEU A 128 12.91 8.60 12.17
C LEU A 128 12.08 9.35 13.22
N VAL A 129 11.10 10.14 12.78
CA VAL A 129 10.18 10.85 13.69
C VAL A 129 9.32 9.84 14.46
N PHE A 130 8.90 8.72 13.85
CA PHE A 130 8.16 7.64 14.51
C PHE A 130 8.97 7.01 15.64
N VAL A 131 10.23 6.63 15.38
CA VAL A 131 11.11 6.07 16.41
C VAL A 131 11.33 7.06 17.56
N ARG A 132 11.51 8.36 17.25
CA ARG A 132 11.62 9.41 18.27
C ARG A 132 10.33 9.61 19.07
N ALA A 133 9.17 9.58 18.42
CA ALA A 133 7.87 9.69 19.07
C ALA A 133 7.65 8.52 20.06
N LEU A 134 8.06 7.32 19.68
CA LEU A 134 7.98 6.12 20.51
C LEU A 134 8.98 6.13 21.67
N ALA A 135 10.16 6.74 21.50
CA ALA A 135 11.12 6.98 22.57
C ALA A 135 10.62 8.03 23.58
N ARG A 136 9.92 9.07 23.09
CA ARG A 136 9.29 10.12 23.92
C ARG A 136 7.96 9.70 24.54
N ARG A 137 7.53 8.46 24.33
CA ARG A 137 6.23 7.93 24.79
C ARG A 137 5.03 8.80 24.38
N ALA A 138 5.08 9.37 23.17
CA ALA A 138 3.94 10.09 22.63
C ALA A 138 2.78 9.10 22.36
N GLU A 139 1.55 9.49 22.71
CA GLU A 139 0.40 8.56 22.65
C GLU A 139 -0.25 8.52 21.27
N ILE A 140 -0.53 9.68 20.68
CA ILE A 140 -1.24 9.79 19.38
C ILE A 140 -0.26 9.80 18.20
N MET A 141 0.91 10.41 18.40
CA MET A 141 1.84 10.69 17.32
C MET A 141 2.35 9.43 16.60
N PRO A 142 2.68 8.30 17.29
CA PRO A 142 3.04 7.06 16.62
C PRO A 142 1.95 6.56 15.66
N PHE A 143 0.68 6.62 16.06
CA PHE A 143 -0.45 6.19 15.22
C PHE A 143 -0.57 7.03 13.94
N LEU A 144 -0.53 8.36 14.06
CA LEU A 144 -0.61 9.26 12.91
C LEU A 144 0.58 9.10 11.97
N LEU A 145 1.79 8.91 12.50
CA LEU A 145 3.00 8.70 11.71
C LEU A 145 2.95 7.34 10.99
N THR A 146 2.44 6.29 11.63
CA THR A 146 2.22 5.00 10.95
C THR A 146 1.24 5.15 9.79
N LEU A 147 0.11 5.83 9.97
CA LEU A 147 -0.84 6.13 8.88
C LEU A 147 -0.18 6.90 7.73
N LEU A 148 0.67 7.89 8.07
CA LEU A 148 1.42 8.66 7.08
C LEU A 148 2.43 7.79 6.30
N VAL A 149 3.14 6.87 6.97
CA VAL A 149 4.02 5.90 6.29
C VAL A 149 3.23 5.05 5.30
N PHE A 150 2.09 4.50 5.71
CA PHE A 150 1.23 3.72 4.82
C PHE A 150 0.75 4.53 3.61
N LEU A 151 0.30 5.76 3.83
CA LEU A 151 -0.12 6.66 2.75
C LEU A 151 1.04 6.92 1.77
N LEU A 152 2.24 7.24 2.27
CA LEU A 152 3.42 7.45 1.44
C LEU A 152 3.82 6.18 0.67
N SER A 153 3.69 5.00 1.27
CA SER A 153 3.93 3.72 0.58
C SER A 153 2.95 3.48 -0.56
N PHE A 154 1.65 3.79 -0.37
CA PHE A 154 0.66 3.70 -1.44
C PHE A 154 0.94 4.72 -2.57
N ILE A 155 1.36 5.93 -2.22
CA ILE A 155 1.79 6.94 -3.22
C ILE A 155 3.00 6.43 -4.01
N GLY A 156 4.02 5.88 -3.34
CA GLY A 156 5.20 5.31 -4.00
C GLY A 156 4.86 4.15 -4.94
N LEU A 157 3.93 3.28 -4.55
CA LEU A 157 3.39 2.22 -5.41
C LEU A 157 2.65 2.82 -6.62
N GLY A 158 1.81 3.83 -6.41
CA GLY A 158 1.08 4.52 -7.47
C GLY A 158 1.99 5.17 -8.51
N ILE A 159 3.04 5.87 -8.06
CA ILE A 159 4.07 6.45 -8.94
C ILE A 159 4.80 5.36 -9.73
N SER A 160 5.08 4.23 -9.09
CA SER A 160 5.78 3.12 -9.72
C SER A 160 4.94 2.45 -10.83
N MET A 161 3.62 2.33 -10.62
CA MET A 161 2.72 1.69 -11.58
C MET A 161 2.28 2.63 -12.71
N PHE A 162 1.99 3.90 -12.42
CA PHE A 162 1.49 4.88 -13.39
C PHE A 162 2.35 4.94 -14.68
N PRO A 163 1.78 4.93 -15.90
CA PRO A 163 0.36 4.97 -16.25
C PRO A 163 -0.25 3.56 -16.45
N TRP A 164 0.45 2.51 -16.06
CA TRP A 164 -0.01 1.14 -16.24
C TRP A 164 -0.85 0.70 -15.06
N LEU A 165 -2.04 0.15 -15.34
CA LEU A 165 -2.80 -0.60 -14.35
C LEU A 165 -2.31 -2.05 -14.31
N ILE A 166 -2.08 -2.62 -15.50
CA ILE A 166 -1.44 -3.91 -15.72
C ILE A 166 -0.16 -3.65 -16.53
N PRO A 167 1.04 -3.82 -15.96
CA PRO A 167 2.29 -3.51 -16.64
C PRO A 167 2.39 -4.17 -18.02
N GLY A 168 2.60 -3.38 -19.07
CA GLY A 168 2.78 -3.85 -20.43
C GLY A 168 1.50 -4.24 -21.20
N GLU A 169 0.33 -4.23 -20.55
CA GLU A 169 -0.93 -4.69 -21.16
C GLU A 169 -2.03 -3.63 -21.19
N VAL A 170 -2.34 -3.01 -20.04
CA VAL A 170 -3.50 -2.12 -19.90
C VAL A 170 -3.14 -0.85 -19.13
N THR A 171 -3.31 0.30 -19.77
CA THR A 171 -3.14 1.61 -19.14
C THR A 171 -4.37 2.04 -18.33
N ILE A 172 -4.20 3.01 -17.43
CA ILE A 172 -5.34 3.55 -16.65
C ILE A 172 -6.42 4.16 -17.55
N PHE A 173 -6.02 4.65 -18.73
CA PHE A 173 -6.92 5.32 -19.67
C PHE A 173 -7.72 4.31 -20.49
N GLU A 174 -7.13 3.16 -20.81
CA GLU A 174 -7.81 2.04 -21.48
C GLU A 174 -8.72 1.27 -20.52
N ALA A 175 -8.34 1.19 -19.25
CA ALA A 175 -9.16 0.59 -18.19
C ALA A 175 -10.32 1.49 -17.72
N ALA A 176 -10.37 2.75 -18.16
CA ALA A 176 -11.38 3.68 -17.72
C ALA A 176 -12.78 3.29 -18.23
N THR A 177 -13.76 3.32 -17.33
CA THR A 177 -15.17 3.13 -17.69
C THR A 177 -15.70 4.30 -18.52
N PRO A 178 -16.82 4.14 -19.26
CA PRO A 178 -17.45 5.25 -19.97
C PRO A 178 -17.72 6.46 -19.07
N GLU A 179 -17.54 7.67 -19.62
CA GLU A 179 -17.59 8.93 -18.88
C GLU A 179 -18.86 9.09 -18.02
N ASN A 180 -20.03 8.75 -18.56
CA ASN A 180 -21.30 8.82 -17.84
C ASN A 180 -21.31 7.98 -16.55
N SER A 181 -20.74 6.77 -16.61
CA SER A 181 -20.62 5.90 -15.44
C SER A 181 -19.59 6.44 -14.44
N GLN A 182 -18.50 7.03 -14.93
CA GLN A 182 -17.47 7.63 -14.08
C GLN A 182 -17.98 8.86 -13.33
N VAL A 183 -18.74 9.74 -14.01
CA VAL A 183 -19.39 10.90 -13.38
C VAL A 183 -20.43 10.44 -12.35
N PHE A 184 -21.23 9.42 -12.68
CA PHE A 184 -22.18 8.83 -11.72
C PHE A 184 -21.48 8.30 -10.46
N MET A 185 -20.39 7.53 -10.62
CA MET A 185 -19.58 7.06 -9.49
C MET A 185 -18.95 8.21 -8.70
N LEU A 186 -18.46 9.26 -9.38
CA LEU A 186 -17.85 10.42 -8.73
C LEU A 186 -18.86 11.15 -7.83
N VAL A 187 -20.08 11.36 -8.30
CA VAL A 187 -21.16 11.96 -7.48
C VAL A 187 -21.50 11.06 -6.31
N GLY A 188 -21.65 9.75 -6.55
CA GLY A 188 -21.92 8.76 -5.50
C GLY A 188 -20.85 8.77 -4.40
N VAL A 189 -19.57 8.67 -4.77
CA VAL A 189 -18.43 8.75 -3.84
C VAL A 189 -18.36 10.11 -3.17
N GLY A 190 -18.59 11.20 -3.91
CA GLY A 190 -18.54 12.57 -3.39
C GLY A 190 -19.56 12.84 -2.29
N ILE A 191 -20.70 12.14 -2.28
CA ILE A 191 -21.72 12.23 -1.22
C ILE A 191 -21.50 11.17 -0.14
N MET A 192 -21.22 9.92 -0.51
CA MET A 192 -21.10 8.82 0.45
C MET A 192 -19.84 8.93 1.31
N LEU A 193 -18.70 9.32 0.73
CA LEU A 193 -17.43 9.43 1.44
C LEU A 193 -17.47 10.43 2.61
N PRO A 194 -17.97 11.68 2.46
CA PRO A 194 -18.06 12.59 3.60
C PRO A 194 -19.04 12.11 4.67
N ILE A 195 -20.13 11.42 4.30
CA ILE A 195 -21.06 10.83 5.28
C ILE A 195 -20.36 9.73 6.10
N ILE A 196 -19.64 8.83 5.44
CA ILE A 196 -18.87 7.75 6.11
C ILE A 196 -17.83 8.36 7.05
N ILE A 197 -17.08 9.38 6.60
CA ILE A 197 -16.08 10.06 7.42
C ILE A 197 -16.74 10.76 8.61
N ALA A 198 -17.86 11.48 8.40
CA ALA A 198 -18.58 12.18 9.47
C ALA A 198 -19.11 11.21 10.53
N TYR A 199 -19.73 10.11 10.11
CA TYR A 199 -20.21 9.07 11.02
C TYR A 199 -19.06 8.43 11.79
N THR A 200 -17.95 8.11 11.11
CA THR A 200 -16.76 7.53 11.74
C THR A 200 -16.16 8.51 12.75
N ALA A 201 -16.00 9.78 12.39
CA ALA A 201 -15.50 10.82 13.28
C ALA A 201 -16.41 11.01 14.50
N TYR A 202 -17.73 11.01 14.31
CA TYR A 202 -18.71 11.07 15.38
C TYR A 202 -18.60 9.87 16.32
N ALA A 203 -18.51 8.65 15.79
CA ALA A 203 -18.32 7.44 16.59
C ALA A 203 -17.02 7.52 17.42
N TYR A 204 -15.92 7.98 16.82
CA TYR A 204 -14.65 8.17 17.52
C TYR A 204 -14.73 9.25 18.60
N TRP A 205 -15.50 10.32 18.37
CA TRP A 205 -15.73 11.39 19.33
C TRP A 205 -16.56 10.92 20.52
N VAL A 206 -17.65 10.19 20.27
CA VAL A 206 -18.51 9.60 21.31
C VAL A 206 -17.71 8.62 22.16
N PHE A 207 -16.91 7.74 21.55
CA PHE A 207 -16.13 6.72 22.24
C PHE A 207 -14.68 7.14 22.52
N ARG A 208 -14.38 8.41 22.79
CA ARG A 208 -12.99 8.89 22.93
C ARG A 208 -12.28 8.52 24.25
N GLY A 209 -12.98 7.93 25.21
CA GLY A 209 -12.40 7.53 26.50
C GLY A 209 -11.32 6.45 26.36
N LYS A 210 -10.36 6.45 27.28
CA LYS A 210 -9.41 5.33 27.46
C LYS A 210 -10.09 4.22 28.27
N VAL A 211 -9.69 2.99 28.00
CA VAL A 211 -10.20 1.82 28.73
C VAL A 211 -9.32 1.64 29.97
N GLY A 212 -9.82 2.09 31.12
CA GLY A 212 -9.24 1.92 32.45
C GLY A 212 -10.17 1.09 33.36
N HIS A 213 -9.64 0.59 34.47
CA HIS A 213 -10.30 -0.41 35.33
C HIS A 213 -11.55 0.11 36.08
N ASP A 214 -11.90 1.40 35.99
CA ASP A 214 -13.01 2.03 36.73
C ASP A 214 -14.36 2.01 35.98
N GLY A 215 -14.54 1.06 35.07
CA GLY A 215 -15.78 0.88 34.31
C GLY A 215 -16.28 -0.55 34.37
N TYR A 216 -17.08 -0.84 35.39
CA TYR A 216 -17.78 -2.08 35.72
C TYR A 216 -17.00 -3.11 36.56
N HIS A 217 -17.35 -3.10 37.87
CA HIS A 217 -17.00 -3.96 39.00
C HIS A 217 -15.84 -3.50 39.88
#